data_AF-A0AA51ISK8-F1
#
_entry.id   AF-A0AA51ISK8-F1
#
_cell.length_a   1.000
_cell.length_b   1.000
_cell.length_c   1.000
_cell.angle_alpha   90.00
_cell.angle_beta   90.00
_cell.angle_gamma   90.00
#
_symmetry.space_group_name_H-M   'P 1'
#
loop_
_entity.id
_entity.type
_entity.pdbx_description
1 polymer ?
#
loop_
_entity_poly.entity_id
_entity_poly.type
_entity_poly.pdbx_seq_one_letter_code
_entity_poly.pdbx_strand_id
1 'polypeptide(L)' 'SKVPQAARFFCSDSVVTDWYRGQLSNALASMNLEDLSFVMYYAPWDAESQYVRGEFEKAANILRDRV' A
#
# COMPACT_ATOMS: atom_id res chain seq x y z
N SER A 1 -2.60 13.43 23.97
CA SER A 1 -2.77 13.04 22.56
C SER A 1 -1.72 12.03 22.18
N LYS A 2 -2.08 10.79 21.85
CA LYS A 2 -1.13 9.83 21.27
C LYS A 2 -1.14 10.04 19.76
N VAL A 3 -0.07 10.62 19.24
CA VAL A 3 0.11 10.72 17.78
C VAL A 3 0.30 9.29 17.27
N PRO A 4 -0.52 8.82 16.32
CA PRO A 4 -0.33 7.49 15.76
C PRO A 4 1.05 7.36 15.13
N GLN A 5 1.75 6.28 15.47
CA GLN A 5 3.10 6.03 14.98
C GLN A 5 3.05 5.43 13.57
N ALA A 6 3.98 5.83 12.71
CA ALA A 6 4.16 5.20 11.41
C ALA A 6 4.56 3.73 11.60
N ALA A 7 3.62 2.83 11.38
CA ALA A 7 3.81 1.39 11.41
C ALA A 7 3.54 0.83 10.01
N ARG A 8 4.19 -0.29 9.69
CA ARG A 8 3.87 -1.03 8.46
C ARG A 8 2.42 -1.44 8.49
N PHE A 9 1.77 -1.27 7.36
CA PHE A 9 0.38 -1.63 7.17
C PHE A 9 0.24 -3.00 6.51
N PHE A 10 1.14 -3.31 5.57
CA PHE A 10 1.26 -4.62 4.94
C PHE A 10 2.43 -5.41 5.51
N CYS A 11 2.37 -6.75 5.42
CA CYS A 11 3.46 -7.62 5.83
C CYS A 11 4.66 -7.49 4.88
N SER A 12 5.87 -7.79 5.36
CA SER A 12 7.09 -7.66 4.54
C SER A 12 7.17 -8.63 3.37
N ASP A 13 6.40 -9.72 3.41
CA ASP A 13 6.25 -10.73 2.38
C ASP A 13 5.05 -10.48 1.47
N SER A 14 4.32 -9.38 1.67
CA SER A 14 3.22 -8.96 0.80
C SER A 14 3.71 -8.62 -0.61
N VAL A 15 2.85 -8.84 -1.61
CA VAL A 15 3.08 -8.34 -2.98
C VAL A 15 2.94 -6.82 -3.09
N VAL A 16 2.33 -6.18 -2.08
CA VAL A 16 2.13 -4.73 -2.05
C VAL A 16 3.38 -4.07 -1.45
N THR A 17 3.97 -3.13 -2.20
CA THR A 17 5.06 -2.30 -1.67
C THR A 17 4.48 -1.24 -0.73
N ASP A 18 4.89 -1.28 0.55
CA ASP A 18 4.37 -0.40 1.59
C ASP A 18 5.31 0.78 1.91
N TRP A 19 4.92 2.00 1.51
CA TRP A 19 5.63 3.26 1.76
C TRP A 19 5.13 3.99 3.03
N TYR A 20 5.01 3.26 4.14
CA TYR A 20 4.45 3.72 5.42
C TYR A 20 5.20 4.87 6.14
N ARG A 21 6.41 5.26 5.70
CA ARG A 21 7.18 6.38 6.28
C ARG A 21 7.00 7.70 5.53
N GLY A 22 6.00 7.78 4.64
CA GLY A 22 5.76 8.97 3.82
C GLY A 22 6.75 9.10 2.67
N GLN A 23 7.23 7.97 2.13
CA GLN A 23 8.19 7.94 1.01
C GLN A 23 7.51 8.22 -0.34
N LEU A 24 6.72 9.29 -0.42
CA LEU A 24 5.85 9.57 -1.56
C LEU A 24 6.65 9.81 -2.85
N SER A 25 7.82 10.45 -2.78
CA SER A 25 8.69 10.65 -3.94
C SER A 25 9.17 9.32 -4.54
N ASN A 26 9.50 8.33 -3.69
CA ASN A 26 9.88 6.99 -4.15
C ASN A 26 8.69 6.27 -4.78
N ALA A 27 7.50 6.38 -4.18
CA ALA A 27 6.28 5.84 -4.75
C ALA A 27 6.01 6.44 -6.13
N LEU A 28 6.08 7.78 -6.27
CA LEU A 28 5.87 8.49 -7.53
C LEU A 28 6.91 8.10 -8.60
N ALA A 29 8.17 7.98 -8.22
CA ALA A 29 9.21 7.51 -9.13
C ALA A 29 8.92 6.09 -9.63
N SER A 30 8.50 5.18 -8.75
CA SER A 30 8.11 3.82 -9.13
C SER A 30 6.89 3.79 -10.04
N MET A 31 5.85 4.59 -9.72
CA MET A 31 4.61 4.64 -10.50
C MET A 31 4.83 5.19 -11.91
N ASN A 32 5.81 6.08 -12.11
CA ASN A 32 6.12 6.64 -13.43
C ASN A 32 6.88 5.66 -14.34
N LEU A 33 7.37 4.53 -13.83
CA LEU A 33 8.05 3.49 -14.61
C LEU A 33 7.08 2.43 -15.15
N GLU A 34 5.86 2.40 -14.63
CA GLU A 34 4.85 1.39 -14.96
C GLU A 34 3.73 2.01 -15.81
N ASP A 35 3.23 1.27 -16.80
CA ASP A 35 2.09 1.71 -17.63
C ASP A 35 0.78 1.79 -16.82
N LEU A 36 0.66 0.97 -15.77
CA LEU A 36 -0.49 0.92 -14.86
C LEU A 36 -0.04 0.69 -13.43
N SER A 37 -0.48 1.55 -12.50
CA SER A 37 -0.19 1.44 -11.07
C SER A 37 -1.47 1.30 -10.25
N PHE A 38 -1.52 0.33 -9.33
CA PHE A 38 -2.60 0.16 -8.36
C PHE A 38 -2.14 0.61 -6.96
N VAL A 39 -2.76 1.68 -6.44
CA VAL A 39 -2.23 2.45 -5.31
C VAL A 39 -3.30 2.67 -4.26
N MET A 40 -2.94 2.47 -2.99
CA MET A 40 -3.78 2.78 -1.83
C MET A 40 -3.15 3.90 -1.00
N TYR A 41 -3.88 4.99 -0.81
CA TYR A 41 -3.61 5.95 0.27
C TYR A 41 -4.35 5.49 1.51
N TYR A 42 -3.64 5.34 2.63
CA TYR A 42 -4.21 4.75 3.84
C TYR A 42 -3.67 5.44 5.09
N ALA A 43 -4.33 5.20 6.22
CA ALA A 43 -3.78 5.45 7.55
C ALA A 43 -3.85 4.15 8.38
N PRO A 44 -2.77 3.74 9.09
CA PRO A 44 -2.77 2.48 9.85
C PRO A 44 -3.88 2.38 10.92
N TRP A 45 -4.37 3.51 11.42
CA TRP A 45 -5.40 3.62 12.46
C TRP A 45 -6.82 3.82 11.90
N ASP A 46 -6.97 3.97 10.59
CA ASP A 46 -8.26 4.17 9.96
C ASP A 46 -8.99 2.84 9.78
N ALA A 47 -10.28 2.80 10.17
CA ALA A 47 -11.06 1.57 10.20
C ALA A 47 -11.36 1.03 8.80
N GLU A 48 -11.68 1.92 7.85
CA GLU A 48 -11.96 1.55 6.46
C GLU A 48 -10.70 1.02 5.77
N SER A 49 -9.56 1.67 6.01
CA SER A 49 -8.26 1.20 5.56
C SER A 49 -8.01 -0.23 6.05
N GLN A 50 -8.16 -0.47 7.36
CA GLN A 50 -7.93 -1.80 7.96
C GLN A 50 -8.88 -2.86 7.38
N TYR A 51 -10.14 -2.50 7.17
CA TYR A 51 -11.15 -3.39 6.59
C TYR A 51 -10.79 -3.80 5.16
N VAL A 52 -10.39 -2.84 4.31
CA VAL A 52 -10.10 -3.09 2.89
C VAL A 52 -8.72 -3.71 2.66
N ARG A 53 -7.79 -3.63 3.62
CA ARG A 53 -6.40 -4.10 3.48
C ARG A 53 -6.27 -5.50 2.86
N GLY A 54 -7.05 -6.47 3.34
CA GLY A 54 -6.97 -7.85 2.86
C GLY A 54 -7.49 -8.02 1.42
N GLU A 55 -8.54 -7.29 1.06
CA GLU A 55 -9.07 -7.30 -0.30
C GLU A 55 -8.15 -6.58 -1.29
N PHE A 56 -7.50 -5.51 -0.84
CA PHE A 56 -6.47 -4.83 -1.62
C PHE A 56 -5.29 -5.76 -1.94
N GLU A 57 -4.81 -6.53 -0.97
CA GLU A 57 -3.75 -7.51 -1.18
C GLU A 57 -4.15 -8.66 -2.12
N LYS A 58 -5.39 -9.15 -2.02
CA LYS A 58 -5.94 -10.14 -2.98
C LYS A 58 -5.99 -9.57 -4.39
N ALA A 59 -6.49 -8.35 -4.56
CA ALA A 59 -6.54 -7.69 -5.87
C ALA A 59 -5.13 -7.50 -6.46
N ALA A 60 -4.15 -7.10 -5.65
CA ALA A 60 -2.76 -6.98 -6.07
C ALA A 60 -2.17 -8.32 -6.56
N ASN A 61 -2.45 -9.44 -5.89
CA ASN A 61 -2.04 -10.76 -6.36
C ASN A 61 -2.66 -11.11 -7.72
N ILE A 62 -3.95 -10.85 -7.91
CA ILE A 62 -4.64 -11.12 -9.19
C ILE A 62 -4.07 -10.25 -10.33
N LEU A 63 -3.78 -8.98 -10.05
CA LEU A 63 -3.21 -8.06 -11.05
C LEU A 63 -1.78 -8.45 -11.42
N ARG A 64 -0.96 -8.87 -10.45
CA ARG A 64 0.40 -9.36 -10.69
C ARG A 64 0.45 -10.51 -11.70
N ASP A 65 -0.52 -11.40 -11.67
CA ASP A 65 -0.54 -12.58 -12.55
C ASP A 65 -1.10 -12.27 -13.96
N ARG A 66 -1.63 -11.07 -14.18
CA ARG A 66 -2.36 -10.69 -15.41
C ARG A 66 -1.68 -9.63 -16.25
N VAL A 67 -0.61 -9.00 -15.74
CA VAL A 67 0.15 -7.93 -16.39
C VAL A 67 1.56 -8.43 -16.69
#